data_AF-A0A7S2U5A8-F1
#
_entry.id   AF-A0A7S2U5A8-F1
#
_cell.length_a   1.000
_cell.length_b   1.000
_cell.length_c   1.000
_cell.angle_alpha   90.00
_cell.angle_beta   90.00
_cell.angle_gamma   90.00
#
_symmetry.space_group_name_H-M   'P 1'
#
loop_
_entity.id
_entity.type
_entity.pdbx_description
1 polymer ?
#
loop_
_entity_poly.entity_id
_entity_poly.type
_entity_poly.pdbx_seq_one_letter_code
_entity_poly.pdbx_strand_id
1 'polypeptide(L)'
;MSEAQEVELQDVELGGNKNFVDEAVADMEPENKRNNLKKELTMEDPFAPRKGKKLTWQNVNMTLIGKKGKEDRKLLTDVWGEVPEREVTAIMGPSGAGKTS
;
A
#
# COMPACT_ATOMS: atom_id res chain seq x y z
N MET A 1 -2.24 -4.60 46.16
CA MET A 1 -2.81 -3.80 45.06
C MET A 1 -1.64 -3.16 44.34
N SER A 2 -1.37 -3.54 43.10
CA SER A 2 -0.24 -3.04 42.30
C SER A 2 -0.71 -1.87 41.44
N GLU A 3 0.00 -0.76 41.55
CA GLU A 3 -0.19 0.49 40.84
C GLU A 3 0.21 0.30 39.36
N ALA A 4 -0.64 0.72 38.42
CA ALA A 4 -0.34 0.70 36.99
C ALA A 4 0.47 1.95 36.63
N GLN A 5 1.66 1.79 36.07
CA GLN A 5 2.44 2.88 35.51
C GLN A 5 1.91 3.23 34.11
N GLU A 6 1.48 4.48 33.95
CA GLU A 6 1.15 5.08 32.66
C GLU A 6 2.44 5.48 31.95
N VAL A 7 2.64 4.99 30.73
CA VAL A 7 3.84 5.27 29.92
C VAL A 7 3.48 6.36 28.91
N GLU A 8 3.98 7.57 29.11
CA GLU A 8 3.93 8.64 28.11
C GLU A 8 4.88 8.32 26.95
N LEU A 9 4.35 8.32 25.74
CA LEU A 9 5.13 8.19 24.51
C LEU A 9 5.75 9.55 24.18
N GLN A 10 7.07 9.63 24.16
CA GLN A 10 7.79 10.83 23.72
C GLN A 10 7.81 10.90 22.19
N ASP A 11 7.48 12.08 21.66
CA ASP A 11 7.54 12.36 20.22
C ASP A 11 8.97 12.23 19.69
N VAL A 12 9.17 11.39 18.68
CA VAL A 12 10.45 11.22 18.00
C VAL A 12 10.62 12.38 17.01
N GLU A 13 11.49 13.33 17.33
CA GLU A 13 11.91 14.37 16.39
C GLU A 13 12.72 13.75 15.24
N LEU A 14 12.18 13.82 14.01
CA LEU A 14 12.89 13.46 12.79
C LEU A 14 13.95 14.53 12.47
N GLY A 15 15.13 14.39 13.08
CA GLY A 15 16.31 15.20 12.78
C GLY A 15 16.90 14.88 11.40
N GLY A 16 16.41 15.54 10.35
CA GLY A 16 17.04 15.56 9.03
C GLY A 16 18.28 16.48 9.02
N ASN A 17 19.46 15.90 8.82
CA ASN A 17 20.75 16.59 8.78
C ASN A 17 20.85 17.51 7.53
N LYS A 18 20.90 18.84 7.72
CA LYS A 18 20.79 19.84 6.63
C LYS A 18 22.10 20.18 5.89
N ASN A 19 23.21 19.51 6.18
CA ASN A 19 24.53 20.03 5.78
C ASN A 19 25.18 19.36 4.56
N PHE A 20 24.47 18.49 3.82
CA PHE A 20 25.07 17.79 2.65
C PHE A 20 24.71 18.41 1.29
N VAL A 21 23.87 19.45 1.26
CA VAL A 21 23.28 19.93 -0.01
C VAL A 21 23.92 21.23 -0.51
N ASP A 22 24.63 21.99 0.32
CA ASP A 22 25.02 23.36 -0.03
C ASP A 22 26.21 23.46 -0.99
N GLU A 23 27.10 22.46 -1.07
CA GLU A 23 28.35 22.58 -1.83
C GLU A 23 28.25 22.18 -3.31
N ALA A 24 27.19 21.47 -3.71
CA ALA A 24 27.01 20.99 -5.08
C ALA A 24 26.17 21.92 -5.99
N VAL A 25 25.67 23.06 -5.46
CA VAL A 25 24.64 23.89 -6.14
C VAL A 25 25.16 25.20 -6.74
N ALA A 26 26.47 25.47 -6.59
CA ALA A 26 27.09 26.74 -6.96
C ALA A 26 27.12 26.99 -8.49
N ASP A 27 27.22 25.93 -9.30
CA ASP A 27 27.54 26.08 -10.74
C ASP A 27 26.41 25.67 -11.71
N MET A 28 25.17 25.45 -11.23
CA MET A 28 24.03 25.06 -12.09
C MET A 28 23.09 26.22 -12.43
N GLU A 29 22.79 26.38 -13.74
CA GLU A 29 21.88 27.39 -14.29
C GLU A 29 20.44 27.30 -13.73
N PRO A 30 19.77 28.46 -13.55
CA PRO A 30 18.56 28.61 -12.72
C PRO A 30 17.32 27.92 -13.31
N GLU A 31 17.23 27.74 -14.63
CA GLU A 31 16.06 27.16 -15.28
C GLU A 31 15.96 25.64 -15.15
N ASN A 32 17.08 24.94 -14.95
CA ASN A 32 17.09 23.48 -14.81
C ASN A 32 16.85 23.02 -13.36
N LYS A 33 16.95 23.94 -12.38
CA LYS A 33 16.69 23.66 -10.95
C LYS A 33 15.22 23.36 -10.66
N ARG A 34 14.28 23.98 -11.39
CA ARG A 34 12.84 23.89 -11.10
C ARG A 34 12.17 22.60 -11.57
N ASN A 35 12.66 22.02 -12.66
CA ASN A 35 12.04 20.84 -13.26
C ASN A 35 12.54 19.53 -12.63
N ASN A 36 13.79 19.51 -12.13
CA ASN A 36 14.36 18.32 -11.49
C ASN A 36 13.98 18.20 -10.01
N LEU A 37 13.67 19.30 -9.30
CA LEU A 37 13.15 19.24 -7.92
C LEU A 37 11.76 18.58 -7.82
N LYS A 38 10.96 18.67 -8.88
CA LYS A 38 9.59 18.11 -8.90
C LYS A 38 9.55 16.61 -9.20
N LYS A 39 10.64 16.04 -9.71
CA LYS A 39 10.63 14.68 -10.26
C LYS A 39 11.07 13.61 -9.26
N GLU A 40 11.64 13.99 -8.11
CA GLU A 40 12.30 13.03 -7.20
C GLU A 40 11.70 12.90 -5.78
N LEU A 41 10.63 13.60 -5.39
CA LEU A 41 10.10 13.50 -4.02
C LEU A 41 8.57 13.57 -3.91
N THR A 42 7.83 12.79 -4.70
CA THR A 42 6.51 12.34 -4.23
C THR A 42 6.66 10.92 -3.67
N MET A 43 7.52 10.78 -2.65
CA MET A 43 7.29 9.76 -1.65
C MET A 43 5.99 10.20 -0.97
N GLU A 44 4.85 9.73 -1.47
CA GLU A 44 3.58 9.94 -0.79
C GLU A 44 3.76 9.43 0.63
N ASP A 45 3.56 10.30 1.62
CA ASP A 45 3.72 9.95 3.02
C ASP A 45 2.93 8.66 3.29
N PRO A 46 3.60 7.57 3.70
CA PRO A 46 2.94 6.28 3.87
C PRO A 46 1.78 6.35 4.88
N PHE A 47 1.82 7.31 5.81
CA PHE A 47 0.84 7.54 6.85
C PHE A 47 -0.15 8.68 6.56
N ALA A 48 -0.06 9.33 5.40
CA ALA A 48 -1.01 10.39 5.04
C ALA A 48 -2.45 9.86 5.03
N PRO A 49 -3.44 10.61 5.57
CA PRO A 49 -4.83 10.20 5.56
C PRO A 49 -5.34 9.95 4.14
N ARG A 50 -5.76 8.72 3.85
CA ARG A 50 -6.28 8.35 2.53
C ARG A 50 -7.81 8.41 2.52
N LYS A 51 -8.38 9.00 1.47
CA LYS A 51 -9.82 8.90 1.23
C LYS A 51 -10.19 7.45 0.96
N GLY A 52 -11.26 6.97 1.60
CA GLY A 52 -11.80 5.63 1.32
C GLY A 52 -12.20 5.50 -0.15
N LYS A 53 -12.10 4.29 -0.69
CA LYS A 53 -12.58 3.96 -2.04
C LYS A 53 -13.53 2.77 -1.95
N LYS A 54 -14.58 2.81 -2.77
CA LYS A 54 -15.46 1.67 -3.01
C LYS A 54 -14.69 0.63 -3.83
N LEU A 55 -14.73 -0.63 -3.40
CA LEU A 55 -14.13 -1.76 -4.11
C LEU A 55 -15.23 -2.59 -4.76
N THR A 56 -15.16 -2.81 -6.06
CA THR A 56 -16.13 -3.65 -6.80
C THR A 56 -15.39 -4.62 -7.69
N TRP A 57 -15.88 -5.85 -7.78
CA TRP A 57 -15.40 -6.83 -8.74
C TRP A 57 -16.58 -7.55 -9.37
N GLN A 58 -16.43 -7.90 -10.64
CA GLN A 58 -17.46 -8.58 -11.43
C GLN A 58 -16.81 -9.51 -12.43
N ASN A 59 -17.42 -10.67 -12.64
CA ASN A 59 -16.97 -11.68 -13.59
C ASN A 59 -15.48 -12.05 -13.40
N VAL A 60 -15.04 -12.17 -12.15
CA VAL A 60 -13.66 -12.57 -11.81
C VAL A 60 -13.54 -14.08 -11.97
N ASN A 61 -12.65 -14.48 -12.87
CA ASN A 61 -12.37 -15.88 -13.19
C ASN A 61 -10.87 -16.12 -13.08
N MET A 62 -10.48 -17.21 -12.44
CA MET A 62 -9.07 -17.59 -12.29
C MET A 62 -8.93 -19.09 -12.41
N THR A 63 -7.99 -19.51 -13.26
CA THR A 63 -7.64 -20.92 -13.48
C THR A 63 -6.17 -21.11 -13.18
N LEU A 64 -5.86 -22.08 -12.32
CA LEU A 64 -4.51 -22.54 -12.07
C LEU A 64 -4.15 -23.59 -13.12
N ILE A 65 -3.14 -23.29 -13.93
CA ILE A 65 -2.64 -24.19 -14.97
C ILE A 65 -1.91 -25.37 -14.32
N GLY A 66 -2.31 -26.58 -14.68
CA GLY A 66 -1.68 -27.80 -14.20
C GLY A 66 -0.26 -27.98 -14.74
N LYS A 67 0.66 -28.51 -13.91
CA LYS A 67 1.98 -28.96 -14.38
C LYS A 67 1.84 -30.34 -15.04
N LYS A 68 2.73 -30.67 -16.00
CA LYS A 68 2.75 -31.92 -16.82
C LYS A 68 2.05 -33.11 -16.14
N GLY A 69 0.90 -33.51 -16.68
CA GLY A 69 0.10 -34.66 -16.23
C GLY A 69 -0.99 -34.33 -15.20
N LYS A 70 -1.14 -33.08 -14.77
CA LYS A 70 -2.25 -32.61 -13.92
C LYS A 70 -3.19 -31.72 -14.73
N GLU A 71 -4.49 -31.88 -14.50
CA GLU A 71 -5.52 -31.04 -15.11
C GLU A 71 -5.50 -29.63 -14.55
N ASP A 72 -5.96 -28.68 -15.36
CA ASP A 72 -6.19 -27.31 -14.95
C ASP A 72 -7.30 -27.23 -13.91
N ARG A 73 -7.11 -26.37 -12.92
CA ARG A 73 -8.08 -26.19 -11.84
C ARG A 73 -8.65 -24.79 -11.87
N LYS A 74 -9.97 -24.68 -12.02
CA LYS A 74 -10.68 -23.41 -11.78
C LYS A 74 -10.68 -23.09 -10.29
N LEU A 75 -10.11 -21.94 -9.92
CA LEU A 75 -10.04 -21.42 -8.55
C LEU A 75 -11.21 -20.47 -8.26
N LEU A 76 -11.48 -19.56 -9.19
CA LEU A 76 -12.58 -18.61 -9.14
C LEU A 76 -13.41 -18.75 -10.41
N THR A 77 -14.73 -18.75 -10.28
CA THR A 77 -15.67 -18.82 -11.41
C THR A 77 -16.75 -17.78 -11.18
N ASP A 78 -16.81 -16.79 -12.08
CA ASP A 78 -17.80 -15.70 -12.07
C ASP A 78 -18.01 -15.06 -10.69
N VAL A 79 -16.91 -14.71 -10.02
CA VAL A 79 -16.97 -14.10 -8.69
C VAL A 79 -17.27 -12.61 -8.81
N TRP A 80 -18.24 -12.13 -8.02
CA TRP A 80 -18.69 -10.74 -8.00
C TRP A 80 -18.95 -10.26 -6.56
N GLY A 81 -18.90 -8.94 -6.37
CA GLY A 81 -19.19 -8.31 -5.09
C GLY A 81 -18.77 -6.84 -5.04
N GLU A 82 -19.16 -6.21 -3.94
CA GLU A 82 -18.93 -4.80 -3.65
C GLU A 82 -18.62 -4.62 -2.17
N VAL A 83 -17.67 -3.72 -1.88
CA VAL A 83 -17.39 -3.20 -0.54
C VAL A 83 -17.50 -1.68 -0.58
N PRO A 84 -18.46 -1.09 0.16
CA PRO A 84 -18.59 0.35 0.27
C PRO A 84 -17.37 1.04 0.89
N GLU A 85 -17.28 2.35 0.71
CA GLU A 85 -16.20 3.15 1.30
C GLU A 85 -16.19 3.01 2.83
N ARG A 86 -15.01 2.70 3.38
CA ARG A 86 -14.77 2.59 4.84
C ARG A 86 -15.51 1.45 5.53
N GLU A 87 -15.94 0.43 4.78
CA GLU A 87 -16.51 -0.78 5.37
C GLU A 87 -15.50 -1.93 5.44
N VAL A 88 -15.68 -2.77 6.45
CA VAL A 88 -14.88 -4.00 6.65
C VAL A 88 -15.72 -5.18 6.16
N THR A 89 -15.20 -5.90 5.18
CA THR A 89 -15.85 -7.11 4.64
C THR A 89 -15.01 -8.34 4.95
N ALA A 90 -15.67 -9.41 5.40
CA ALA A 90 -15.04 -10.70 5.66
C ALA A 90 -15.26 -11.67 4.50
N ILE A 91 -14.19 -12.31 4.04
CA ILE A 91 -14.25 -13.41 3.07
C ILE A 91 -14.14 -14.73 3.84
N MET A 92 -15.18 -15.56 3.76
CA MET A 92 -15.30 -16.81 4.53
C MET A 92 -15.59 -18.00 3.61
N GLY A 93 -15.25 -19.21 4.08
CA GLY A 93 -15.48 -20.44 3.35
C GLY A 93 -14.48 -21.55 3.71
N PRO A 94 -14.73 -22.80 3.28
CA PRO A 94 -13.86 -23.93 3.57
C PRO A 94 -12.45 -23.77 2.99
N SER A 95 -11.51 -24.59 3.44
CA SER A 95 -10.16 -24.63 2.88
C SER A 95 -10.21 -24.97 1.39
N GLY A 96 -9.45 -24.24 0.56
CA GLY A 96 -9.44 -24.42 -0.90
C GLY A 96 -10.55 -23.69 -1.67
N ALA A 97 -11.43 -22.93 -1.01
CA ALA A 97 -12.53 -22.20 -1.67
C ALA A 97 -12.10 -20.94 -2.45
N GLY A 98 -10.80 -20.65 -2.59
CA GLY A 98 -10.31 -19.49 -3.37
C GLY A 98 -10.22 -18.15 -2.61
N LYS A 99 -10.29 -18.14 -1.27
CA LYS A 99 -10.24 -16.91 -0.46
C LYS A 99 -8.96 -16.07 -0.61
N THR A 100 -7.85 -16.69 -1.03
CA THR A 100 -6.51 -16.07 -1.17
C THR A 100 -6.05 -16.02 -2.63
N SER A 101 -6.88 -16.48 -3.57
CA SER A 101 -6.61 -16.48 -5.01
C SER A 101 -6.88 -15.11 -5.60
#